data_AF-A0A523NWF0-F1
#
_entry.id   AF-A0A523NWF0-F1
#
_cell.length_a   1.000
_cell.length_b   1.000
_cell.length_c   1.000
_cell.angle_alpha   90.00
_cell.angle_beta   90.00
_cell.angle_gamma   90.00
#
_symmetry.space_group_name_H-M   'P 1'
#
loop_
_entity.id
_entity.type
_entity.pdbx_description
1 polymer ?
#
loop_
_entity_poly.entity_id
_entity_poly.type
_entity_poly.pdbx_seq_one_letter_code
_entity_poly.pdbx_strand_id
1 'polypeptide(L)'
;MEQTLPKKALPVWDIYRAMEESKGKHFSYLEELETKYRHGDTRTVAENIYLEGLLKQHGRQVTKFREAIKQLQHDDADAYQALIEHITMLNAQHNDPSD
;
A
#
# COMPACT_ATOMS: atom_id res chain seq x y z
N MET A 1 -11.02 15.29 -12.98
CA MET A 1 -12.13 15.34 -12.03
C MET A 1 -11.56 14.95 -10.67
N GLU A 2 -11.37 15.91 -9.77
CA GLU A 2 -11.11 15.58 -8.35
C GLU A 2 -12.43 15.02 -7.78
N GLN A 3 -12.59 13.70 -7.85
CA GLN A 3 -13.63 13.03 -7.07
C GLN A 3 -13.28 13.22 -5.60
N THR A 4 -14.00 14.14 -4.96
CA THR A 4 -13.93 14.29 -3.50
C THR A 4 -14.54 13.03 -2.89
N LEU A 5 -13.70 12.20 -2.27
CA LEU A 5 -14.17 10.99 -1.60
C LEU A 5 -15.25 11.33 -0.55
N PRO A 6 -16.32 10.53 -0.44
CA PRO A 6 -17.31 10.70 0.61
C PRO A 6 -16.67 10.70 2.00
N LYS A 7 -17.17 11.50 2.94
CA LYS A 7 -16.58 11.62 4.29
C LYS A 7 -16.42 10.28 5.01
N LYS A 8 -17.36 9.35 4.80
CA LYS A 8 -17.30 7.99 5.36
C LYS A 8 -16.21 7.10 4.75
N ALA A 9 -15.76 7.42 3.54
CA ALA A 9 -14.66 6.71 2.88
C ALA A 9 -13.28 7.19 3.34
N LEU A 10 -13.16 8.41 3.88
CA LEU A 10 -11.87 9.00 4.28
C LEU A 10 -11.07 8.14 5.27
N PRO A 11 -11.66 7.56 6.34
CA PRO A 11 -10.89 6.71 7.24
C PRO A 11 -10.32 5.46 6.56
N VAL A 12 -11.08 4.86 5.64
CA VAL A 12 -10.64 3.67 4.88
C VAL A 12 -9.60 4.06 3.84
N TRP A 13 -9.72 5.25 3.26
CA TRP A 13 -8.72 5.83 2.38
C TRP A 13 -7.37 6.04 3.09
N ASP A 14 -7.36 6.52 4.33
CA ASP A 14 -6.12 6.66 5.12
C ASP A 14 -5.45 5.31 5.38
N ILE A 15 -6.26 4.27 5.64
CA ILE A 15 -5.75 2.90 5.81
C ILE A 15 -5.18 2.35 4.50
N TYR A 16 -5.83 2.62 3.37
CA TYR A 16 -5.30 2.27 2.04
C TYR A 16 -3.94 2.94 1.79
N ARG A 17 -3.83 4.25 2.05
CA ARG A 17 -2.56 4.97 1.88
C ARG A 17 -1.45 4.40 2.76
N ALA A 18 -1.75 4.06 4.01
CA ALA A 18 -0.79 3.42 4.91
C ALA A 18 -0.36 2.02 4.41
N MET A 19 -1.27 1.27 3.77
CA MET A 19 -0.93 0.00 3.12
C MET A 19 0.01 0.22 1.93
N GLU A 20 -0.29 1.15 1.03
CA GLU A 20 0.58 1.47 -0.11
C GLU A 20 1.95 2.00 0.34
N GLU A 21 2.00 2.87 1.35
CA GLU A 21 3.26 3.35 1.92
C GLU A 21 4.10 2.19 2.49
N SER A 22 3.47 1.23 3.18
CA SER A 22 4.17 0.07 3.73
C SER A 22 4.73 -0.86 2.64
N LYS A 23 4.01 -0.97 1.51
CA LYS A 23 4.46 -1.70 0.32
C LYS A 23 5.66 -1.00 -0.31
N GLY A 24 5.57 0.32 -0.51
CA GLY A 24 6.65 1.15 -1.01
C GLY A 24 7.93 0.99 -0.19
N LYS A 25 7.86 1.12 1.13
CA LYS A 25 9.00 0.92 2.04
C LYS A 25 9.69 -0.43 1.88
N HIS A 26 8.91 -1.49 1.69
CA HIS A 26 9.47 -2.83 1.45
C HIS A 26 10.21 -2.92 0.11
N PHE A 27 9.62 -2.40 -0.97
CA PHE A 27 10.26 -2.43 -2.30
C PHE A 27 11.48 -1.52 -2.40
N SER A 28 11.41 -0.29 -1.87
CA SER A 28 12.57 0.61 -1.83
C SER A 28 13.75 0.00 -1.09
N TYR A 29 13.49 -0.66 0.05
CA TYR A 29 14.55 -1.33 0.79
C TYR A 29 15.12 -2.55 0.04
N LEU A 30 14.31 -3.29 -0.71
CA LEU A 30 14.82 -4.34 -1.60
C LEU A 30 15.74 -3.78 -2.68
N GLU A 31 15.37 -2.67 -3.30
CA GLU A 31 16.17 -2.00 -4.34
C GLU A 31 17.51 -1.47 -3.79
N GLU A 32 17.50 -0.90 -2.58
CA GLU A 32 18.73 -0.49 -1.87
C GLU A 32 19.67 -1.67 -1.65
N LEU A 33 19.13 -2.81 -1.20
CA LEU A 33 19.91 -4.03 -0.98
C LEU A 33 20.44 -4.62 -2.29
N GLU A 34 19.64 -4.64 -3.34
CA GLU A 34 20.09 -5.08 -4.66
C GLU A 34 21.26 -4.23 -5.18
N THR A 35 21.16 -2.91 -5.01
CA THR A 35 22.24 -1.98 -5.38
C THR A 35 23.50 -2.26 -4.58
N LYS A 36 23.38 -2.45 -3.26
CA LYS A 36 24.48 -2.83 -2.38
C LYS A 36 25.15 -4.14 -2.85
N TYR A 37 24.37 -5.18 -3.17
CA TYR A 37 24.94 -6.47 -3.60
C TYR A 37 25.58 -6.41 -4.98
N ARG A 38 25.08 -5.55 -5.89
CA ARG A 38 25.77 -5.29 -7.17
C ARG A 38 27.17 -4.68 -6.98
N HIS A 39 27.42 -4.00 -5.85
CA HIS A 39 28.73 -3.48 -5.49
C HIS A 39 29.65 -4.49 -4.78
N GLY A 40 29.22 -5.75 -4.63
CA GLY A 40 30.02 -6.83 -4.03
C GLY A 40 29.88 -6.98 -2.52
N ASP A 41 29.03 -6.18 -1.88
CA ASP A 41 28.69 -6.35 -0.47
C ASP A 41 27.76 -7.56 -0.26
N THR A 42 27.74 -8.10 0.97
CA THR A 42 26.90 -9.26 1.33
C THR A 42 25.74 -8.87 2.24
N ARG A 43 24.67 -9.65 2.15
CA ARG A 43 23.47 -9.52 2.99
C ARG A 43 23.81 -9.89 4.44
N THR A 44 23.45 -9.01 5.35
CA THR A 44 23.61 -9.18 6.79
C THR A 44 22.35 -9.78 7.42
N VAL A 45 22.51 -10.40 8.58
CA VAL A 45 21.39 -10.91 9.38
C VAL A 45 20.44 -9.77 9.79
N ALA A 46 20.99 -8.58 10.11
CA ALA A 46 20.21 -7.41 10.47
C ALA A 46 19.30 -6.94 9.31
N GLU A 47 19.80 -6.96 8.07
CA GLU A 47 19.01 -6.59 6.89
C GLU A 47 17.87 -7.57 6.63
N ASN A 48 18.08 -8.87 6.87
CA ASN A 48 17.01 -9.88 6.78
C ASN A 48 15.94 -9.66 7.85
N ILE A 49 16.34 -9.42 9.10
CA ILE A 49 15.40 -9.13 10.20
C ILE A 49 14.56 -7.88 9.87
N TYR A 50 15.19 -6.85 9.33
CA TYR A 50 14.49 -5.62 8.96
C TYR A 50 13.50 -5.86 7.80
N LEU A 51 13.90 -6.58 6.75
CA LEU A 51 12.99 -7.00 5.66
C LEU A 51 11.77 -7.77 6.16
N GLU A 52 12.00 -8.75 7.03
CA GLU A 52 10.90 -9.50 7.66
C GLU A 52 9.99 -8.58 8.48
N GLY A 53 10.57 -7.60 9.16
CA GLY A 53 9.83 -6.56 9.90
C GLY A 53 8.91 -5.75 8.99
N LEU A 54 9.43 -5.29 7.85
CA LEU A 54 8.67 -4.55 6.84
C LEU A 54 7.54 -5.41 6.24
N LEU A 55 7.82 -6.68 5.92
CA LEU A 55 6.81 -7.60 5.39
C LEU A 55 5.70 -7.88 6.42
N LYS A 56 6.06 -8.09 7.69
CA LYS A 56 5.10 -8.26 8.80
C LYS A 56 4.26 -6.99 8.98
N GLN A 57 4.86 -5.81 8.86
CA GLN A 57 4.14 -4.54 8.92
C GLN A 57 3.15 -4.40 7.77
N HIS A 58 3.57 -4.69 6.54
CA HIS A 58 2.69 -4.67 5.37
C HIS A 58 1.51 -5.64 5.55
N GLY A 59 1.76 -6.87 6.01
CA GLY A 59 0.70 -7.84 6.33
C GLY A 59 -0.33 -7.31 7.32
N ARG A 60 0.09 -6.58 8.37
CA ARG A 60 -0.84 -5.91 9.31
C ARG A 60 -1.68 -4.84 8.62
N GLN A 61 -1.10 -4.05 7.72
CA GLN A 61 -1.85 -3.02 6.99
C GLN A 61 -2.86 -3.63 6.01
N VAL A 62 -2.49 -4.72 5.33
CA VAL A 62 -3.42 -5.47 4.46
C VAL A 62 -4.61 -6.00 5.24
N THR A 63 -4.39 -6.59 6.42
CA THR A 63 -5.49 -7.05 7.28
C THR A 63 -6.40 -5.91 7.71
N LYS A 64 -5.82 -4.79 8.20
CA LYS A 64 -6.60 -3.60 8.59
C LYS A 64 -7.43 -3.05 7.44
N PHE A 65 -6.86 -2.95 6.25
CA PHE A 65 -7.57 -2.47 5.07
C PHE A 65 -8.72 -3.40 4.69
N ARG A 66 -8.50 -4.72 4.69
CA ARG A 66 -9.55 -5.72 4.41
C ARG A 66 -10.73 -5.62 5.38
N GLU A 67 -10.46 -5.44 6.67
CA GLU A 67 -11.50 -5.28 7.68
C GLU A 67 -12.26 -3.96 7.48
N ALA A 68 -11.53 -2.85 7.33
CA ALA A 68 -12.11 -1.52 7.17
C ALA A 68 -12.95 -1.39 5.90
N ILE A 69 -12.51 -1.97 4.78
CA ILE A 69 -13.25 -1.88 3.52
C ILE A 69 -14.50 -2.75 3.51
N LYS A 70 -14.44 -3.93 4.16
CA LYS A 70 -15.62 -4.78 4.37
C LYS A 70 -16.65 -4.09 5.26
N GLN A 71 -16.19 -3.41 6.32
CA GLN A 71 -17.06 -2.63 7.19
C GLN A 71 -17.73 -1.48 6.43
N LEU A 72 -16.95 -0.73 5.63
CA LEU A 72 -17.50 0.36 4.80
C LEU A 72 -18.53 -0.15 3.80
N GLN A 73 -18.29 -1.29 3.15
CA GLN A 73 -19.24 -1.90 2.24
C GLN A 73 -20.59 -2.21 2.90
N HIS A 74 -20.56 -2.66 4.16
CA HIS A 74 -21.75 -2.95 4.94
C HIS A 74 -22.47 -1.67 5.40
N ASP A 75 -21.71 -0.66 5.85
CA ASP A 75 -22.27 0.54 6.49
C ASP A 75 -22.69 1.63 5.49
N ASP A 76 -22.07 1.65 4.31
CA ASP A 76 -22.35 2.62 3.26
C ASP A 76 -21.83 2.14 1.90
N ALA A 77 -22.71 1.46 1.15
CA ALA A 77 -22.37 0.89 -0.15
C ALA A 77 -21.97 1.95 -1.19
N ASP A 78 -22.54 3.14 -1.14
CA ASP A 78 -22.21 4.25 -2.06
C ASP A 78 -20.81 4.80 -1.76
N ALA A 79 -20.47 4.99 -0.48
CA ALA A 79 -19.13 5.41 -0.07
C ALA A 79 -18.07 4.35 -0.38
N TYR A 80 -18.41 3.07 -0.23
CA TYR A 80 -17.57 1.96 -0.68
C TYR A 80 -17.32 2.02 -2.19
N GLN A 81 -18.37 2.16 -2.99
CA GLN A 81 -18.26 2.19 -4.45
C GLN A 81 -17.40 3.37 -4.92
N ALA A 82 -17.62 4.57 -4.37
CA ALA A 82 -16.81 5.74 -4.67
C ALA A 82 -15.32 5.54 -4.32
N LEU A 83 -15.03 4.85 -3.20
CA LEU A 83 -13.66 4.54 -2.80
C LEU A 83 -13.00 3.54 -3.76
N ILE A 84 -13.71 2.48 -4.17
CA ILE A 84 -13.18 1.48 -5.10
C ILE A 84 -12.91 2.10 -6.46
N GLU A 85 -13.81 2.94 -6.97
CA GLU A 85 -13.61 3.67 -8.23
C GLU A 85 -12.37 4.56 -8.14
N HIS A 86 -12.22 5.31 -7.06
CA HIS A 86 -11.06 6.17 -6.84
C HIS A 86 -9.74 5.38 -6.80
N ILE A 87 -9.69 4.29 -6.04
CA ILE A 87 -8.50 3.40 -5.98
C ILE A 87 -8.19 2.80 -7.36
N THR A 88 -9.22 2.37 -8.09
CA THR A 88 -9.07 1.79 -9.42
C THR A 88 -8.49 2.80 -10.41
N MET A 89 -8.99 4.04 -10.39
CA MET A 89 -8.45 5.12 -11.23
C MET A 89 -6.99 5.43 -10.92
N LEU A 90 -6.62 5.50 -9.64
CA LEU A 90 -5.23 5.73 -9.22
C LEU A 90 -4.29 4.61 -9.69
N ASN A 91 -4.70 3.35 -9.53
CA ASN A 91 -3.89 2.22 -9.95
C ASN A 91 -3.78 2.12 -11.49
N ALA A 92 -4.80 2.58 -12.23
CA ALA A 92 -4.74 2.66 -13.68
C ALA A 92 -3.75 3.73 -14.17
N GLN A 93 -3.70 4.89 -13.50
CA GLN A 93 -2.72 5.95 -13.81
C GLN A 93 -1.28 5.53 -13.52
N HIS A 94 -1.07 4.65 -12.55
CA HIS A 94 0.25 4.10 -12.22
C HIS A 94 0.74 3.00 -13.19
N ASN A 95 -0.14 2.45 -14.03
CA ASN A 95 0.17 1.36 -14.97
C ASN A 95 0.36 1.82 -16.43
N ASP A 96 0.41 3.14 -16.69
CA ASP A 96 0.70 3.64 -18.03
C ASP A 96 2.22 3.53 -18.29
N PRO A 97 2.67 2.73 -19.28
CA PRO A 97 4.08 2.57 -19.61
C PRO A 97 4.56 3.83 -20.35
N SER A 98 4.93 4.86 -19.59
CA SER A 98 5.69 6.00 -20.07
C SER A 98 6.64 6.48 -18.99
N ASP A 99 7.65 5.66 -18.70
CA ASP A 99 9.04 6.08 -18.40
C ASP A 99 10.01 4.92 -18.69
#